data_AF-A0AA37XA12-F1
#
_entry.id   AF-A0AA37XA12-F1
#
_cell.length_a   1.000
_cell.length_b   1.000
_cell.length_c   1.000
_cell.angle_alpha   90.00
_cell.angle_beta   90.00
_cell.angle_gamma   90.00
#
_symmetry.space_group_name_H-M   'P 1'
#
loop_
_entity.id
_entity.type
_entity.pdbx_description
1 polymer ?
#
loop_
_entity_poly.entity_id
_entity_poly.type
_entity_poly.pdbx_seq_one_letter_code
_entity_poly.pdbx_strand_id
1 'polypeptide(L)'
;MTENAAAWLTVPDLVEELGLGVGQIHRLLEDRALLAVRRDGVLVVPAEFIRDGEPVVGLAGTITLLADSGYSDDEAMRWLLAEEESLGRTPIASLRDGHKSAVRRAAQSLAF
;
A
#
# COMPACT_ATOMS: atom_id res chain seq x y z
N MET A 1 2.51 16.03 18.02
CA MET A 1 1.48 15.58 17.07
C MET A 1 2.11 15.74 15.70
N THR A 2 2.94 14.78 15.30
CA THR A 2 3.69 14.89 14.05
C THR A 2 2.76 14.34 12.98
N GLU A 3 2.19 15.25 12.21
CA GLU A 3 1.46 14.94 10.98
C GLU A 3 2.45 14.18 10.08
N ASN A 4 2.31 12.86 10.03
CA ASN A 4 3.16 12.03 9.17
C ASN A 4 2.65 12.25 7.75
N ALA A 5 3.12 13.32 7.10
CA ALA A 5 2.90 13.52 5.68
C ALA A 5 3.59 12.35 4.97
N ALA A 6 2.81 11.33 4.59
CA ALA A 6 3.32 10.19 3.86
C ALA A 6 4.12 10.72 2.66
N ALA A 7 5.39 10.33 2.57
CA ALA A 7 6.19 10.65 1.39
C ALA A 7 5.59 9.87 0.21
N TRP A 8 5.31 10.57 -0.88
CA TRP A 8 4.75 10.01 -2.11
C TRP A 8 5.84 9.91 -3.16
N LEU A 9 5.99 8.73 -3.74
CA LEU A 9 6.98 8.40 -4.75
C LEU A 9 6.32 8.37 -6.13
N THR A 10 6.89 9.10 -7.07
CA THR A 10 6.55 9.01 -8.50
C THR A 10 7.20 7.77 -9.14
N VAL A 11 6.85 7.46 -10.40
CA VAL A 11 7.50 6.36 -11.13
C VAL A 11 9.03 6.52 -11.23
N PRO A 12 9.59 7.71 -11.54
CA PRO A 12 11.03 7.94 -11.45
C PRO A 12 11.62 7.63 -10.07
N ASP A 13 10.98 8.08 -8.99
CA ASP A 13 11.46 7.81 -7.63
C ASP A 13 11.45 6.31 -7.32
N LEU A 14 10.45 5.57 -7.80
CA LEU A 14 10.36 4.12 -7.65
C LEU A 14 11.46 3.38 -8.42
N VAL A 15 11.85 3.88 -9.59
CA VAL A 15 12.96 3.33 -10.37
C VAL A 15 14.27 3.44 -9.58
N GLU A 16 14.49 4.59 -8.95
CA GLU A 16 15.68 4.84 -8.12
C GLU A 16 15.65 4.00 -6.83
N GLU A 17 14.53 4.00 -6.10
CA GLU A 17 14.38 3.32 -4.81
C GLU A 17 14.46 1.79 -4.93
N LEU A 18 13.88 1.21 -5.97
CA LEU A 18 13.83 -0.25 -6.16
C LEU A 18 14.95 -0.78 -7.06
N GLY A 19 15.68 0.10 -7.77
CA GLY A 19 16.68 -0.30 -8.76
C GLY A 19 16.10 -1.07 -9.95
N LEU A 20 14.82 -0.86 -10.26
CA LEU A 20 14.06 -1.57 -11.30
C LEU A 20 13.76 -0.65 -12.49
N GLY A 21 13.66 -1.20 -13.69
CA GLY A 21 13.23 -0.44 -14.87
C GLY A 21 11.74 -0.06 -14.83
N VAL A 22 11.36 0.99 -15.57
CA VAL A 22 9.97 1.50 -15.64
C VAL A 22 8.94 0.39 -15.94
N GLY A 23 9.24 -0.52 -16.87
CA GLY A 23 8.34 -1.64 -17.18
C GLY A 23 8.12 -2.61 -16.01
N GLN A 24 9.15 -2.80 -15.16
CA GLN A 24 9.02 -3.60 -13.95
C GLN A 24 8.19 -2.87 -12.89
N ILE A 25 8.32 -1.54 -12.79
CA ILE A 25 7.47 -0.72 -11.91
C ILE A 25 6.00 -0.83 -12.31
N HIS A 26 5.68 -0.67 -13.61
CA HIS A 26 4.31 -0.85 -14.10
C HIS A 26 3.79 -2.26 -13.82
N ARG A 27 4.63 -3.27 -14.00
CA ARG A 27 4.27 -4.64 -13.66
C ARG A 27 3.98 -4.83 -12.18
N LEU A 28 4.72 -4.20 -11.26
CA LEU A 28 4.41 -4.24 -9.83
C LEU A 28 3.04 -3.62 -9.51
N LEU A 29 2.61 -2.61 -10.26
CA LEU A 29 1.29 -2.00 -10.12
C LEU A 29 0.19 -2.89 -10.71
N GLU A 30 0.42 -3.45 -11.90
CA GLU A 30 -0.50 -4.39 -12.58
C GLU A 30 -0.71 -5.67 -11.75
N ASP A 31 0.37 -6.24 -11.21
CA ASP A 31 0.37 -7.42 -10.35
C ASP A 31 -0.11 -7.11 -8.91
N ARG A 32 -0.52 -5.85 -8.64
CA ARG A 32 -0.95 -5.34 -7.32
C ARG A 32 0.09 -5.54 -6.22
N ALA A 33 1.37 -5.72 -6.57
CA ALA A 33 2.46 -5.74 -5.60
C ALA A 33 2.65 -4.37 -4.94
N LEU A 34 2.33 -3.30 -5.66
CA LEU A 34 2.18 -1.94 -5.16
C LEU A 34 0.80 -1.40 -5.55
N LEU A 35 0.30 -0.44 -4.77
CA LEU A 35 -0.91 0.32 -5.07
C LEU A 35 -0.53 1.78 -5.31
N ALA A 36 -1.07 2.36 -6.38
CA ALA A 36 -0.85 3.75 -6.74
C ALA A 36 -2.18 4.49 -6.86
N VAL A 37 -2.16 5.80 -6.63
CA VAL A 37 -3.28 6.71 -6.92
C VAL A 37 -2.78 7.89 -7.74
N ARG A 38 -3.70 8.63 -8.37
CA ARG A 38 -3.34 9.90 -9.01
C ARG A 38 -3.54 11.05 -8.04
N ARG A 39 -2.47 11.81 -7.78
CA ARG A 39 -2.52 13.09 -7.05
C ARG A 39 -2.10 14.19 -8.02
N ASP A 40 -2.97 15.17 -8.23
CA ASP A 40 -2.77 16.25 -9.19
C ASP A 40 -2.38 15.76 -10.60
N GLY A 41 -2.99 14.64 -11.02
CA GLY A 41 -2.74 13.99 -12.30
C GLY A 41 -1.49 13.09 -12.35
N VAL A 42 -0.64 13.12 -11.33
CA VAL A 42 0.60 12.32 -11.26
C VAL A 42 0.34 11.01 -10.55
N LEU A 43 0.79 9.89 -11.14
CA LEU A 43 0.70 8.57 -10.52
C LEU A 43 1.76 8.46 -9.41
N VAL A 44 1.32 8.18 -8.19
CA VAL A 44 2.18 8.15 -7.01
C VAL A 44 1.86 6.96 -6.10
N VAL A 45 2.90 6.47 -5.41
CA VAL A 45 2.88 5.36 -4.44
C VAL A 45 3.41 5.86 -3.10
N PRO A 46 2.81 5.53 -1.95
CA PRO A 46 3.38 5.84 -0.65
C PRO A 46 4.75 5.17 -0.44
N ALA A 47 5.75 5.92 0.02
CA ALA A 47 7.05 5.36 0.38
C ALA A 47 6.95 4.27 1.46
N GLU A 48 5.92 4.34 2.32
CA GLU A 48 5.65 3.32 3.34
C GLU A 48 5.32 1.94 2.76
N PHE A 49 4.99 1.83 1.47
CA PHE A 49 4.77 0.56 0.78
C PHE A 49 6.06 -0.16 0.40
N ILE A 50 7.21 0.47 0.60
CA ILE A 50 8.53 -0.09 0.30
C ILE A 50 9.33 -0.25 1.59
N ARG A 51 10.01 -1.38 1.72
CA ARG A 51 10.99 -1.63 2.78
C ARG A 51 12.15 -2.42 2.18
N ASP A 52 13.37 -1.98 2.47
CA ASP A 52 14.60 -2.66 2.07
C ASP A 52 14.68 -2.92 0.55
N GLY A 53 14.22 -1.97 -0.27
CA GLY A 53 14.21 -2.08 -1.73
C GLY A 53 13.14 -3.00 -2.31
N GLU A 54 12.15 -3.43 -1.50
CA GLU A 54 11.09 -4.33 -1.94
C GLU A 54 9.70 -3.86 -1.46
N PRO A 55 8.61 -4.21 -2.16
CA PRO A 55 7.26 -4.01 -1.65
C PRO A 55 7.05 -4.71 -0.29
N VAL A 56 6.37 -4.03 0.63
CA VAL A 56 6.11 -4.54 1.98
C VAL A 56 5.39 -5.90 1.92
N VAL A 57 5.95 -6.88 2.61
CA VAL A 57 5.44 -8.25 2.55
C VAL A 57 4.00 -8.34 3.07
N GLY A 58 3.11 -8.90 2.25
CA GLY A 58 1.68 -9.04 2.57
C GLY A 58 0.81 -7.93 1.98
N LEU A 59 1.39 -6.83 1.50
CA LEU A 59 0.66 -5.73 0.87
C LEU A 59 -0.16 -6.21 -0.33
N ALA A 60 0.45 -6.97 -1.25
CA ALA A 60 -0.23 -7.48 -2.44
C ALA A 60 -1.49 -8.30 -2.14
N GLY A 61 -1.40 -9.17 -1.12
CA GLY A 61 -2.53 -9.99 -0.68
C GLY A 61 -3.64 -9.16 -0.05
N THR A 62 -3.28 -8.10 0.69
CA THR A 62 -4.25 -7.16 1.27
C THR A 62 -4.93 -6.33 0.17
N ILE A 63 -4.20 -5.79 -0.80
CA ILE A 63 -4.77 -5.04 -1.94
C ILE A 63 -5.76 -5.93 -2.70
N THR A 64 -5.36 -7.18 -2.97
CA THR A 64 -6.22 -8.13 -3.68
C THR A 64 -7.49 -8.42 -2.89
N LEU A 65 -7.39 -8.68 -1.59
CA LEU A 65 -8.55 -8.93 -0.73
C LEU A 65 -9.52 -7.74 -0.69
N LEU A 66 -9.02 -6.51 -0.59
CA LEU A 66 -9.86 -5.31 -0.59
C LEU A 66 -10.59 -5.14 -1.93
N ALA A 67 -9.86 -5.30 -3.04
CA ALA A 67 -10.44 -5.20 -4.37
C ALA A 67 -11.48 -6.30 -4.63
N ASP A 68 -11.24 -7.53 -4.18
CA ASP A 68 -12.21 -8.63 -4.25
C ASP A 68 -13.46 -8.34 -3.39
N SER A 69 -13.32 -7.49 -2.37
CA SER A 69 -14.41 -6.98 -1.54
C SER A 69 -15.08 -5.71 -2.11
N GLY A 70 -14.70 -5.31 -3.33
CA GLY A 70 -15.31 -4.17 -4.05
C GLY A 70 -14.70 -2.80 -3.75
N TYR A 71 -13.59 -2.72 -3.01
CA TYR A 71 -12.91 -1.45 -2.74
C TYR A 71 -12.21 -0.94 -4.01
N SER A 72 -12.36 0.34 -4.28
CA SER A 72 -11.52 1.05 -5.27
C SER A 72 -10.09 1.25 -4.76
N ASP A 73 -9.16 1.53 -5.68
CA ASP A 73 -7.77 1.83 -5.33
C ASP A 73 -7.67 3.02 -4.35
N ASP A 74 -8.49 4.04 -4.52
CA ASP A 74 -8.55 5.19 -3.62
C ASP A 74 -9.07 4.83 -2.21
N GLU A 75 -10.05 3.93 -2.12
CA GLU A 75 -10.57 3.44 -0.81
C GLU A 75 -9.56 2.53 -0.13
N ALA A 76 -8.94 1.62 -0.86
CA ALA A 76 -7.87 0.75 -0.36
C ALA A 76 -6.68 1.59 0.11
N MET A 77 -6.28 2.61 -0.65
CA MET A 77 -5.22 3.55 -0.28
C MET A 77 -5.55 4.28 1.03
N ARG A 78 -6.78 4.81 1.15
CA ARG A 78 -7.23 5.45 2.39
C ARG A 78 -7.19 4.51 3.58
N TRP A 79 -7.70 3.28 3.43
CA TRP A 79 -7.72 2.32 4.52
C TRP A 79 -6.30 1.88 4.94
N LEU A 80 -5.42 1.60 3.98
CA LEU A 80 -4.04 1.18 4.25
C LEU A 80 -3.22 2.22 5.05
N LEU A 81 -3.54 3.51 4.86
CA LEU A 81 -2.82 4.64 5.47
C LEU A 81 -3.54 5.28 6.66
N ALA A 82 -4.83 4.98 6.88
CA ALA A 82 -5.58 5.46 8.03
C ALA A 82 -5.42 4.52 9.22
N GLU A 83 -5.60 5.04 10.44
CA GLU A 83 -5.65 4.19 11.63
C GLU A 83 -6.84 3.23 11.56
N GLU A 84 -6.58 1.96 11.81
CA GLU A 84 -7.57 0.91 11.90
C GLU A 84 -7.72 0.51 13.37
N GLU A 85 -8.90 0.74 13.95
CA GLU A 85 -9.17 0.58 15.39
C GLU A 85 -8.81 -0.83 15.88
N SER A 86 -9.15 -1.85 15.10
CA SER A 86 -8.85 -3.25 15.43
C SER A 86 -7.35 -3.59 15.46
N LEU A 87 -6.51 -2.74 14.84
CA LEU A 87 -5.06 -2.86 14.83
C LEU A 87 -4.38 -1.85 15.78
N GLY A 88 -5.08 -0.78 16.17
CA GLY A 88 -4.54 0.33 16.96
C GLY A 88 -3.44 1.13 16.23
N ARG A 89 -3.39 1.04 14.90
CA ARG A 89 -2.42 1.70 14.01
C ARG A 89 -2.86 1.53 12.55
N THR A 90 -2.08 2.07 11.62
CA THR A 90 -2.35 1.85 10.19
C THR A 90 -2.11 0.40 9.77
N PRO A 91 -2.88 -0.14 8.82
CA PRO A 91 -2.63 -1.45 8.23
C PRO A 91 -1.22 -1.57 7.65
N ILE A 92 -0.69 -0.53 6.98
CA ILE A 92 0.67 -0.57 6.44
C ILE A 92 1.73 -0.67 7.55
N ALA A 93 1.58 0.06 8.66
CA ALA A 93 2.49 -0.05 9.79
C ALA A 93 2.44 -1.45 10.40
N SER A 94 1.25 -2.06 10.48
CA SER A 94 1.11 -3.45 10.94
C SER A 94 1.79 -4.45 10.00
N LEU A 95 1.66 -4.29 8.68
CA LEU A 95 2.33 -5.14 7.69
C LEU A 95 3.85 -5.01 7.76
N ARG A 96 4.36 -3.79 7.91
CA ARG A 96 5.79 -3.53 8.14
C ARG A 96 6.27 -4.26 9.39
N ASP A 97 5.51 -4.30 10.47
CA ASP A 97 5.89 -5.06 11.67
C ASP A 97 5.65 -6.59 11.55
N GLY A 98 5.27 -7.08 10.37
CA GLY A 98 5.08 -8.51 10.10
C GLY A 98 3.73 -9.07 10.53
N HIS A 99 2.80 -8.24 11.00
CA HIS A 99 1.50 -8.65 11.54
C HIS A 99 0.44 -8.95 10.47
N LYS A 100 0.80 -9.73 9.44
CA LYS A 100 -0.05 -10.03 8.27
C LYS A 100 -1.41 -10.61 8.62
N SER A 101 -1.45 -11.56 9.57
CA SER A 101 -2.70 -12.22 9.97
C SER A 101 -3.68 -11.27 10.65
N ALA A 102 -3.19 -10.27 11.39
CA ALA A 102 -4.03 -9.25 12.00
C ALA A 102 -4.65 -8.35 10.93
N VAL A 103 -3.83 -7.88 9.98
CA VAL A 103 -4.28 -7.04 8.86
C VAL A 103 -5.30 -7.78 7.98
N ARG A 104 -5.07 -9.06 7.69
CA ARG A 104 -6.04 -9.88 6.94
C ARG A 104 -7.38 -9.97 7.66
N ARG A 105 -7.38 -10.20 8.99
CA ARG A 105 -8.63 -10.25 9.76
C ARG A 105 -9.37 -8.92 9.74
N ALA A 106 -8.66 -7.81 9.92
CA ALA A 106 -9.23 -6.47 9.84
C ALA A 106 -9.83 -6.19 8.45
N ALA A 107 -9.11 -6.51 7.37
CA ALA A 107 -9.63 -6.36 6.01
C ALA A 107 -10.87 -7.23 5.76
N GLN A 108 -10.90 -8.46 6.29
CA GLN A 108 -12.07 -9.33 6.17
C GLN A 108 -13.29 -8.79 6.91
N SER A 109 -13.13 -8.10 8.04
CA SER A 109 -14.27 -7.49 8.75
C SER A 109 -14.89 -6.31 8.02
N LEU A 110 -14.22 -5.74 7.02
CA LEU A 110 -14.76 -4.66 6.19
C LEU A 110 -15.75 -5.15 5.12
N ALA A 111 -15.71 -6.44 4.80
CA ALA A 111 -16.48 -7.05 3.71
C ALA A 111 -17.85 -7.61 4.15
N PHE A 112 -18.26 -7.35 5.40
CA PHE A 112 -19.49 -7.86 6.02
C PHE A 112 -20.41 -6.75 6.52
#